data_AF-A0A074RYJ6-F1
#
_entry.id   AF-A0A074RYJ6-F1
#
_cell.length_a   1.000
_cell.length_b   1.000
_cell.length_c   1.000
_cell.angle_alpha   90.00
_cell.angle_beta   90.00
_cell.angle_gamma   90.00
#
_symmetry.space_group_name_H-M   'P 1'
#
loop_
_entity.id
_entity.type
_entity.pdbx_description
1 polymer ?
#
loop_
_entity_poly.entity_id
_entity_poly.type
_entity_poly.pdbx_seq_one_letter_code
_entity_poly.pdbx_strand_id
1 'polypeptide(L)'
;MTDNCETGQCLPAPVYHAPAQVQVVQEKPHDPLDPTTFVAPRFSTAPGIVVEFCDRCRWLHRATWTQTELFLTFPPPALSSITLVPLNSAETGGRFRVWLLPTDGENPKLVWDRKTEGGFPELKVLKQRIRDVIQPGTSLGHSDAKPSA
;
A
#
# COMPACT_ATOMS: atom_id res chain seq x y z
N MET A 1 26.72 36.67 -35.58
CA MET A 1 25.25 36.66 -35.73
C MET A 1 24.67 36.70 -34.34
N THR A 2 24.49 37.91 -33.84
CA THR A 2 23.82 38.25 -32.59
C THR A 2 22.34 38.38 -32.90
N ASP A 3 21.49 37.53 -32.32
CA ASP A 3 20.04 37.71 -32.36
C ASP A 3 19.46 37.56 -30.94
N ASN A 4 19.12 38.72 -30.37
CA ASN A 4 17.97 39.03 -29.52
C ASN A 4 17.64 38.12 -28.30
N CYS A 5 18.15 38.47 -27.11
CA CYS A 5 17.42 38.27 -25.84
C CYS A 5 17.06 39.66 -25.26
N GLU A 6 16.09 40.35 -25.88
CA GLU A 6 15.55 41.64 -25.41
C GLU A 6 14.11 41.56 -24.88
N THR A 7 13.51 40.37 -24.82
CA THR A 7 12.16 40.17 -24.26
C THR A 7 12.09 38.97 -23.31
N GLY A 8 12.84 39.00 -22.20
CA GLY A 8 12.53 38.30 -20.94
C GLY A 8 12.18 36.79 -20.95
N GLN A 9 12.38 36.08 -22.05
CA GLN A 9 12.00 34.67 -22.22
C GLN A 9 13.19 33.86 -22.72
N CYS A 10 14.31 33.96 -22.00
CA CYS A 10 15.40 33.01 -22.16
C CYS A 10 14.98 31.73 -21.39
N LEU A 11 14.59 30.66 -22.11
CA LEU A 11 14.25 29.35 -21.54
C LEU A 11 15.47 28.78 -20.78
N PRO A 12 15.33 28.23 -19.57
CA PRO A 12 16.47 27.65 -18.86
C PRO A 12 16.97 26.41 -19.61
N ALA A 13 18.30 26.27 -19.68
CA ALA A 13 18.93 25.09 -20.26
C ALA A 13 18.43 23.81 -19.57
N PRO A 14 18.19 22.70 -20.30
CA PRO A 14 17.73 21.46 -19.71
C PRO A 14 18.78 20.93 -18.73
N VAL A 15 18.37 20.76 -17.47
CA VAL A 15 19.21 20.16 -16.43
C VAL A 15 19.26 18.65 -16.67
N TYR A 16 20.34 18.18 -17.30
CA TYR A 16 20.63 16.75 -17.38
C TYR A 16 21.14 16.28 -16.01
N HIS A 17 20.31 15.56 -15.27
CA HIS A 17 20.77 14.80 -14.10
C HIS A 17 21.54 13.57 -14.58
N ALA A 18 22.81 13.45 -14.16
CA ALA A 18 23.62 12.27 -14.42
C ALA A 18 22.95 11.02 -13.81
N PRO A 19 22.97 9.85 -14.49
CA PRO A 19 22.41 8.64 -13.93
C PRO A 19 23.19 8.24 -12.67
N ALA A 20 22.47 8.02 -11.57
CA ALA A 20 23.04 7.55 -10.32
C ALA A 20 23.74 6.20 -10.54
N GLN A 21 25.04 6.14 -10.24
CA GLN A 21 25.81 4.91 -10.32
C GLN A 21 25.30 3.92 -9.26
N VAL A 22 24.78 2.77 -9.72
CA VAL A 22 24.39 1.66 -8.84
C VAL A 22 25.68 1.01 -8.33
N GLN A 23 26.05 1.29 -7.09
CA GLN A 23 27.16 0.60 -6.43
C GLN A 23 26.72 -0.83 -6.07
N VAL A 24 27.41 -1.82 -6.62
CA VAL A 24 27.23 -3.23 -6.29
C VAL A 24 27.84 -3.46 -4.91
N VAL A 25 27.00 -3.60 -3.88
CA VAL A 25 27.44 -3.91 -2.52
C VAL A 25 27.81 -5.40 -2.46
N GLN A 26 29.04 -5.73 -2.09
CA GLN A 26 29.42 -7.10 -1.76
C GLN A 26 28.67 -7.52 -0.48
N GLU A 27 27.73 -8.44 -0.61
CA GLU A 27 26.96 -8.97 0.53
C GLU A 27 27.87 -9.75 1.48
N LYS A 28 28.01 -9.24 2.71
CA LYS A 28 28.55 -10.02 3.83
C LYS A 28 27.59 -11.20 4.11
N PRO A 29 28.10 -12.39 4.49
CA PRO A 29 27.25 -13.48 4.96
C PRO A 29 26.36 -13.03 6.13
N HIS A 30 25.11 -13.49 6.17
CA HIS A 30 24.18 -13.15 7.24
C HIS A 30 24.66 -13.72 8.59
N ASP A 31 24.79 -12.85 9.58
CA ASP A 31 25.11 -13.20 10.96
C ASP A 31 23.99 -12.67 11.89
N PRO A 32 23.22 -13.55 12.56
CA PRO A 32 22.11 -13.13 13.43
C PRO A 32 22.56 -12.33 14.65
N LEU A 33 23.85 -12.31 14.98
CA LEU A 33 24.42 -11.57 16.11
C LEU A 33 25.09 -10.25 15.70
N ASP A 34 25.29 -10.02 14.39
CA ASP A 34 25.89 -8.79 13.85
C ASP A 34 24.85 -7.97 13.04
N PRO A 35 24.34 -6.85 13.59
CA PRO A 35 23.34 -6.02 12.90
C PRO A 35 23.88 -5.36 11.63
N THR A 36 25.20 -5.31 11.42
CA THR A 36 25.79 -4.77 10.17
C THR A 36 25.58 -5.71 8.98
N THR A 37 25.13 -6.95 9.22
CA THR A 37 24.78 -7.91 8.17
C THR A 37 23.28 -7.90 7.83
N PHE A 38 22.45 -7.13 8.54
CA PHE A 38 21.01 -7.07 8.29
C PHE A 38 20.67 -6.20 7.09
N VAL A 39 19.78 -6.68 6.23
CA VAL A 39 19.29 -5.96 5.05
C VAL A 39 17.85 -5.51 5.32
N ALA A 40 17.59 -4.20 5.19
CA ALA A 40 16.25 -3.66 5.36
C ALA A 40 15.28 -4.23 4.29
N PRO A 41 14.04 -4.59 4.67
CA PRO A 41 13.07 -5.14 3.74
C PRO A 41 12.66 -4.12 2.67
N ARG A 42 12.44 -4.59 1.44
CA ARG A 42 11.92 -3.77 0.33
C ARG A 42 10.45 -4.11 0.10
N PHE A 43 9.57 -3.11 0.14
CA PHE A 43 8.12 -3.30 0.04
C PHE A 43 7.56 -3.34 -1.40
N SER A 44 8.42 -3.38 -2.42
CA SER A 44 8.02 -3.26 -3.83
C SER A 44 7.79 -4.60 -4.55
N THR A 45 8.00 -5.73 -3.88
CA THR A 45 7.99 -7.07 -4.54
C THR A 45 6.63 -7.77 -4.49
N ALA A 46 5.69 -7.29 -3.67
CA ALA A 46 4.34 -7.84 -3.53
C ALA A 46 3.36 -6.72 -3.13
N PRO A 47 2.07 -6.86 -3.45
CA PRO A 47 1.10 -5.80 -3.21
C PRO A 47 0.95 -5.51 -1.71
N GLY A 48 0.67 -4.26 -1.39
CA GLY A 48 0.49 -3.77 -0.02
C GLY A 48 -0.92 -3.28 0.23
N ILE A 49 -1.32 -3.16 1.50
CA ILE A 49 -2.60 -2.58 1.89
C ILE A 49 -2.37 -1.40 2.81
N VAL A 50 -3.17 -0.34 2.66
CA VAL A 50 -3.19 0.79 3.60
C VAL A 50 -4.58 0.92 4.21
N VAL A 51 -4.65 0.91 5.54
CA VAL A 51 -5.88 1.16 6.29
C VAL A 51 -5.79 2.53 6.94
N GLU A 52 -6.49 3.50 6.35
CA GLU A 52 -6.66 4.83 6.95
C GLU A 52 -7.80 4.78 7.95
N PHE A 53 -7.61 5.31 9.16
CA PHE A 53 -8.69 5.36 10.15
C PHE A 53 -8.67 6.63 10.99
N CYS A 54 -9.86 7.05 11.42
CA CYS A 54 -10.04 8.12 12.39
C CYS A 54 -9.53 7.70 13.77
N ASP A 55 -8.44 8.32 14.22
CA ASP A 55 -7.83 8.03 15.52
C ASP A 55 -8.71 8.51 16.68
N ARG A 56 -9.30 9.71 16.53
CA ARG A 56 -10.25 10.30 17.50
C ARG A 56 -11.49 9.43 17.75
N CYS A 57 -11.82 8.57 16.79
CA CYS A 57 -12.98 7.69 16.84
C CYS A 57 -12.69 6.37 17.61
N ARG A 58 -11.45 6.19 18.10
CA ARG A 58 -10.98 4.96 18.78
C ARG A 58 -11.13 3.70 17.92
N TRP A 59 -10.88 3.81 16.62
CA TRP A 59 -11.04 2.70 15.67
C TRP A 59 -9.76 1.89 15.41
N LEU A 60 -8.66 2.19 16.12
CA LEU A 60 -7.42 1.42 16.03
C LEU A 60 -7.66 -0.09 16.15
N HIS A 61 -8.44 -0.53 17.16
CA HIS A 61 -8.74 -1.95 17.35
C HIS A 61 -9.41 -2.61 16.13
N ARG A 62 -10.31 -1.88 15.43
CA ARG A 62 -10.95 -2.39 14.20
C ARG A 62 -9.96 -2.45 13.05
N ALA A 63 -9.07 -1.46 12.95
CA ALA A 63 -8.03 -1.42 11.93
C ALA A 63 -7.02 -2.58 12.13
N THR A 64 -6.55 -2.80 13.36
CA THR A 64 -5.66 -3.92 13.71
C THR A 64 -6.32 -5.27 13.46
N TRP A 65 -7.58 -5.46 13.87
CA TRP A 65 -8.29 -6.71 13.60
C TRP A 65 -8.42 -6.98 12.10
N THR A 66 -8.77 -5.96 11.31
CA THR A 66 -8.83 -6.06 9.85
C THR A 66 -7.46 -6.46 9.28
N GLN A 67 -6.37 -5.84 9.75
CA GLN A 67 -5.01 -6.20 9.35
C GLN A 67 -4.66 -7.66 9.67
N THR A 68 -4.95 -8.12 10.89
CA THR A 68 -4.70 -9.51 11.30
C THR A 68 -5.45 -10.49 10.40
N GLU A 69 -6.72 -10.23 10.15
CA GLU A 69 -7.57 -11.08 9.29
C GLU A 69 -7.07 -11.16 7.85
N LEU A 70 -6.55 -10.05 7.32
CA LEU A 70 -5.98 -10.01 5.98
C LEU A 70 -4.65 -10.76 5.91
N PHE A 71 -3.77 -10.62 6.89
CA PHE A 71 -2.51 -11.40 6.92
C PHE A 71 -2.74 -12.90 7.08
N LEU A 72 -3.74 -13.31 7.86
CA LEU A 72 -4.12 -14.72 7.99
C LEU A 72 -4.70 -15.29 6.69
N THR A 73 -5.39 -14.45 5.91
CA THR A 73 -6.03 -14.87 4.65
C THR A 73 -5.03 -14.87 3.48
N PHE A 74 -4.10 -13.92 3.45
CA PHE A 74 -3.16 -13.70 2.36
C PHE A 74 -1.71 -13.78 2.88
N PRO A 75 -1.19 -15.00 3.14
CA PRO A 75 0.17 -15.17 3.60
C PRO A 75 1.20 -14.78 2.52
N PRO A 76 2.46 -14.54 2.89
CA PRO A 76 3.52 -14.28 1.92
C PRO A 76 3.62 -15.40 0.86
N PRO A 77 3.84 -15.06 -0.43
CA PRO A 77 4.17 -13.73 -0.95
C PRO A 77 2.95 -12.91 -1.41
N ALA A 78 1.70 -13.30 -1.08
CA ALA A 78 0.51 -12.65 -1.62
C ALA A 78 0.35 -11.19 -1.21
N LEU A 79 0.72 -10.84 0.03
CA LEU A 79 0.81 -9.47 0.52
C LEU A 79 2.20 -9.21 1.10
N SER A 80 2.80 -8.06 0.78
CA SER A 80 4.08 -7.63 1.36
C SER A 80 3.91 -7.00 2.73
N SER A 81 2.86 -6.20 2.89
CA SER A 81 2.67 -5.34 4.05
C SER A 81 1.24 -4.84 4.15
N ILE A 82 0.83 -4.51 5.37
CA ILE A 82 -0.41 -3.81 5.66
C ILE A 82 -0.06 -2.67 6.59
N THR A 83 -0.24 -1.43 6.16
CA THR A 83 0.08 -0.22 6.93
C THR A 83 -1.18 0.36 7.55
N LEU A 84 -1.14 0.64 8.84
CA LEU A 84 -2.20 1.36 9.54
C LEU A 84 -1.83 2.84 9.61
N VAL A 85 -2.71 3.71 9.10
CA VAL A 85 -2.49 5.16 9.06
C VAL A 85 -3.53 5.86 9.95
N PRO A 86 -3.15 6.28 11.17
CA PRO A 86 -4.03 7.05 12.03
C PRO A 86 -4.20 8.48 11.49
N LEU A 87 -5.43 8.96 11.48
CA LEU A 87 -5.79 10.31 11.03
C LEU A 87 -6.51 11.06 12.16
N ASN A 88 -6.02 12.25 12.47
CA ASN A 88 -6.46 13.04 13.63
C ASN A 88 -7.12 14.39 13.23
N SER A 89 -7.18 14.74 11.95
CA SER A 89 -7.78 16.02 11.54
C SER A 89 -9.31 16.04 11.64
N ALA A 90 -9.90 17.24 11.65
CA ALA A 90 -11.35 17.42 11.61
C ALA A 90 -11.97 16.83 10.33
N GLU A 91 -11.35 17.10 9.18
CA GLU A 91 -11.76 16.67 7.84
C GLU A 91 -11.75 15.14 7.66
N THR A 92 -10.84 14.46 8.36
CA THR A 92 -10.72 12.99 8.37
C THR A 92 -11.61 12.32 9.41
N GLY A 93 -12.49 13.08 10.07
CA GLY A 93 -13.47 12.59 11.02
C GLY A 93 -14.32 11.45 10.45
N GLY A 94 -14.35 10.34 11.17
CA GLY A 94 -15.10 9.13 10.80
C GLY A 94 -14.61 8.46 9.53
N ARG A 95 -13.36 8.70 9.10
CA ARG A 95 -12.73 7.98 7.98
C ARG A 95 -12.36 6.56 8.42
N PHE A 96 -12.68 5.59 7.56
CA PHE A 96 -12.14 4.24 7.61
C PHE A 96 -12.08 3.74 6.17
N ARG A 97 -10.88 3.69 5.60
CA ARG A 97 -10.65 3.33 4.20
C ARG A 97 -9.62 2.24 4.09
N VAL A 98 -9.86 1.30 3.18
CA VAL A 98 -8.92 0.24 2.84
C VAL A 98 -8.48 0.43 1.39
N TRP A 99 -7.19 0.68 1.21
CA TRP A 99 -6.54 0.84 -0.09
C TRP A 99 -5.69 -0.37 -0.39
N LEU A 100 -5.69 -0.79 -1.65
CA LEU A 100 -4.76 -1.77 -2.19
C LEU A 100 -3.71 -1.05 -3.05
N LEU A 101 -2.44 -1.33 -2.80
CA LEU A 101 -1.27 -0.83 -3.50
C LEU A 101 -0.69 -1.95 -4.38
N PRO A 102 -0.94 -1.95 -5.70
CA PRO A 102 -0.37 -2.95 -6.59
C PRO A 102 1.14 -2.73 -6.82
N THR A 103 1.85 -3.75 -7.33
CA THR A 103 3.30 -3.70 -7.57
C THR A 103 3.70 -3.03 -8.89
N ASP A 104 2.82 -3.03 -9.89
CA ASP A 104 3.22 -2.87 -11.30
C ASP A 104 2.98 -1.45 -11.87
N GLY A 105 3.20 -0.43 -11.05
CA GLY A 105 2.94 0.97 -11.44
C GLY A 105 1.46 1.30 -11.63
N GLU A 106 0.56 0.39 -11.26
CA GLU A 106 -0.87 0.66 -11.20
C GLU A 106 -1.19 1.63 -10.05
N ASN A 107 -2.23 2.44 -10.26
CA ASN A 107 -2.70 3.34 -9.23
C ASN A 107 -3.28 2.57 -8.03
N PRO A 108 -3.15 3.13 -6.81
CA PRO A 108 -3.83 2.62 -5.63
C PRO A 108 -5.34 2.45 -5.88
N LYS A 109 -5.89 1.31 -5.48
CA LYS A 109 -7.32 1.00 -5.63
C LYS A 109 -8.01 1.13 -4.28
N LEU A 110 -9.08 1.92 -4.21
CA LEU A 110 -9.94 2.00 -3.03
C LEU A 110 -10.81 0.74 -2.98
N VAL A 111 -10.58 -0.13 -2.01
CA VAL A 111 -11.32 -1.39 -1.84
C VAL A 111 -12.57 -1.18 -0.99
N TRP A 112 -12.47 -0.30 0.02
CA TRP A 112 -13.56 0.01 0.93
C TRP A 112 -13.46 1.45 1.46
N ASP A 113 -14.59 2.16 1.54
CA ASP A 113 -14.74 3.39 2.33
C ASP A 113 -16.02 3.30 3.16
N ARG A 114 -15.88 3.48 4.47
CA ARG A 114 -17.02 3.45 5.40
C ARG A 114 -18.14 4.39 5.03
N LYS A 115 -17.82 5.57 4.49
CA LYS A 115 -18.85 6.57 4.15
C LYS A 115 -19.64 6.16 2.91
N THR A 116 -18.99 5.56 1.90
CA THR A 116 -19.65 5.18 0.64
C THR A 116 -20.35 3.83 0.75
N GLU A 117 -19.80 2.91 1.53
CA GLU A 117 -20.34 1.55 1.74
C GLU A 117 -21.35 1.48 2.91
N GLY A 118 -21.56 2.59 3.62
CA GLY A 118 -22.54 2.68 4.71
C GLY A 118 -22.13 1.98 6.01
N GLY A 119 -20.87 1.56 6.16
CA GLY A 119 -20.44 0.82 7.35
C GLY A 119 -18.98 0.35 7.32
N PHE A 120 -18.58 -0.36 8.37
CA PHE A 120 -17.29 -1.05 8.37
C PHE A 120 -17.29 -2.21 7.38
N PRO A 121 -16.12 -2.62 6.88
CA PRO A 121 -16.03 -3.75 5.97
C PRO A 121 -16.57 -5.02 6.61
N GLU A 122 -17.47 -5.69 5.87
CA GLU A 122 -17.81 -7.08 6.11
C GLU A 122 -16.62 -7.91 5.59
N LEU A 123 -15.96 -8.66 6.48
CA LEU A 123 -14.65 -9.26 6.19
C LEU A 123 -14.68 -10.18 4.98
N LYS A 124 -15.78 -10.92 4.79
CA LYS A 124 -15.95 -11.80 3.65
C LYS A 124 -15.86 -11.02 2.34
N VAL A 125 -16.68 -9.99 2.19
CA VAL A 125 -16.68 -9.11 1.01
C VAL A 125 -15.33 -8.42 0.82
N LEU A 126 -14.71 -7.94 1.91
CA LEU A 126 -13.41 -7.28 1.83
C LEU A 126 -12.32 -8.22 1.29
N LYS A 127 -12.25 -9.45 1.84
CA LYS A 127 -11.30 -10.48 1.40
C LYS A 127 -11.53 -10.83 -0.07
N GLN A 128 -12.78 -10.99 -0.49
CA GLN A 128 -13.13 -11.25 -1.90
C GLN A 128 -12.66 -10.13 -2.83
N ARG A 129 -12.98 -8.87 -2.53
CA ARG A 129 -12.56 -7.70 -3.34
C ARG A 129 -11.04 -7.61 -3.46
N ILE A 130 -10.30 -7.90 -2.39
CA ILE A 130 -8.82 -7.90 -2.41
C ILE A 130 -8.32 -9.05 -3.28
N ARG A 131 -8.82 -10.27 -3.07
CA ARG A 131 -8.44 -11.47 -3.83
C ARG A 131 -8.66 -11.28 -5.33
N ASP A 132 -9.79 -10.70 -5.73
CA ASP A 132 -10.09 -10.45 -7.15
C ASP A 132 -9.03 -9.59 -7.84
N VAL A 133 -8.27 -8.80 -7.09
CA VAL A 133 -7.17 -8.00 -7.61
C VAL A 133 -5.82 -8.71 -7.50
N ILE A 134 -5.50 -9.31 -6.34
CA ILE A 134 -4.15 -9.85 -6.09
C ILE A 134 -3.96 -11.30 -6.54
N GLN A 135 -5.03 -12.10 -6.56
CA GLN A 135 -5.00 -13.54 -6.83
C GLN A 135 -6.32 -13.99 -7.49
N PRO A 136 -6.61 -13.53 -8.72
CA PRO A 136 -7.85 -13.87 -9.40
C PRO A 136 -7.96 -15.38 -9.61
N GLY A 137 -9.12 -15.96 -9.25
CA GLY A 137 -9.40 -17.40 -9.43
C GLY A 137 -9.02 -18.29 -8.24
N THR A 138 -8.35 -17.78 -7.21
CA THR A 138 -8.08 -18.53 -5.98
C THR A 138 -9.34 -18.63 -5.11
N SER A 139 -9.69 -19.83 -4.64
CA SER A 139 -10.80 -20.02 -3.70
C SER A 139 -10.42 -19.59 -2.28
N LEU A 140 -11.26 -18.79 -1.64
CA LEU A 140 -11.18 -18.40 -0.23
C LEU A 140 -12.01 -19.30 0.69
N GLY A 141 -12.40 -20.49 0.22
CA GLY A 141 -13.18 -21.47 0.98
C GLY A 141 -14.54 -20.92 1.41
N HIS A 142 -14.80 -20.88 2.73
CA HIS A 142 -16.06 -20.36 3.28
C HIS A 142 -16.35 -18.91 2.92
N SER A 143 -15.32 -18.13 2.57
CA SER A 143 -15.53 -16.75 2.13
C SER A 143 -16.15 -16.67 0.72
N ASP A 144 -16.06 -17.74 -0.08
CA ASP A 144 -16.68 -17.80 -1.42
C ASP A 144 -18.00 -18.55 -1.48
N ALA A 145 -18.34 -19.30 -0.42
CA ALA A 145 -19.63 -19.94 -0.33
C ALA A 145 -20.75 -18.88 -0.26
N LYS A 146 -21.72 -18.93 -1.16
CA LYS A 146 -22.97 -18.17 -0.99
C LYS A 146 -23.64 -18.65 0.31
N PRO A 147 -24.25 -17.75 1.11
CA PRO A 147 -25.07 -18.21 2.22
C PRO A 147 -26.10 -19.19 1.66
N SER A 148 -26.15 -20.41 2.20
CA SER A 148 -27.21 -21.36 1.88
C SER A 148 -28.54 -20.66 2.17
N ALA A 149 -29.38 -20.59 1.13
CA ALA A 149 -30.73 -20.04 1.20
C ALA A 149 -31.61 -20.79 2.20
#